data_AF-A0A538DL86-F1
#
_entry.id   AF-A0A538DL86-F1
#
_cell.length_a   1.000
_cell.length_b   1.000
_cell.length_c   1.000
_cell.angle_alpha   90.00
_cell.angle_beta   90.00
_cell.angle_gamma   90.00
#
_symmetry.space_group_name_H-M   'P 1'
#
loop_
_entity.id
_entity.type
_entity.pdbx_description
1 polymer ?
#
loop_
_entity_poly.entity_id
_entity_poly.type
_entity_poly.pdbx_seq_one_letter_code
_entity_poly.pdbx_strand_id
1 'polypeptide(L)'
;MLDDPRVVSLWDGSRLAGRWFADHAIGGLGTPGDIVWDAYLAFGRSSRWHVAPGDLLASGSDIIDNTAGLEERFVPLLRGD
;
A
#
# COMPACT_ATOMS: atom_id res chain seq x y z
N MET A 1 -5.36 10.12 12.99
CA MET A 1 -4.85 9.04 13.86
C MET A 1 -5.91 7.95 13.85
N LEU A 2 -5.53 6.70 13.59
CA LEU A 2 -6.48 5.58 13.56
C LEU A 2 -6.71 5.06 14.99
N ASP A 3 -7.96 5.07 15.44
CA ASP A 3 -8.38 4.61 16.77
C ASP A 3 -8.84 3.15 16.72
N ASP A 4 -7.91 2.26 16.37
CA ASP A 4 -8.12 0.81 16.33
C ASP A 4 -7.06 0.13 17.21
N PRO A 5 -7.43 -0.75 18.16
CA PRO A 5 -6.49 -1.36 19.11
C PRO A 5 -5.44 -2.28 18.46
N ARG A 6 -5.61 -2.64 17.19
CA ARG A 6 -4.64 -3.42 16.41
C ARG A 6 -3.59 -2.52 15.74
N VAL A 7 -3.79 -1.20 15.75
CA VAL A 7 -2.96 -0.24 15.04
C VAL A 7 -2.13 0.56 16.05
N VAL A 8 -0.81 0.54 15.88
CA VAL A 8 0.10 1.43 16.62
C VAL A 8 0.36 2.65 15.75
N SER A 9 -0.22 3.79 16.12
CA SER A 9 0.04 5.08 15.47
C SER A 9 1.30 5.73 16.05
N LEU A 10 2.36 5.85 15.24
CA LEU A 10 3.61 6.52 15.63
C LEU A 10 3.74 7.85 14.88
N TRP A 11 4.11 8.92 15.59
CA TRP A 11 4.39 10.22 14.98
C TRP A 11 5.86 10.33 14.60
N ASP A 12 6.14 10.66 13.33
CA ASP A 12 7.49 10.91 12.81
C ASP A 12 7.60 12.34 12.27
N GLY A 13 7.77 13.32 13.18
CA GLY A 13 7.85 14.73 12.83
C GLY A 13 9.05 15.09 11.94
N SER A 14 10.14 14.31 12.03
CA SER A 14 11.33 14.42 11.19
C SER A 14 11.18 13.81 9.80
N ARG A 15 10.12 13.01 9.59
CA ARG A 15 9.85 12.27 8.35
C ARG A 15 11.00 11.33 7.99
N LEU A 16 11.61 10.69 8.98
CA LEU A 16 12.70 9.73 8.79
C LEU A 16 12.24 8.51 7.98
N ALA A 17 11.11 7.92 8.35
CA ALA A 17 10.59 6.73 7.70
C ALA A 17 10.20 7.00 6.23
N GLY A 18 9.44 8.08 6.00
CA GLY A 18 9.01 8.46 4.65
C GLY A 18 10.16 8.78 3.69
N ARG A 19 11.24 9.39 4.22
CA ARG A 19 12.47 9.69 3.44
C ARG A 19 13.26 8.43 3.14
N TRP A 20 13.40 7.55 4.13
CA TRP A 20 14.05 6.26 3.94
C TRP A 20 13.32 5.42 2.87
N PHE A 21 11.97 5.39 2.90
CA PHE A 21 11.20 4.69 1.87
C PHE A 21 11.40 5.26 0.47
N ALA A 22 11.41 6.59 0.33
CA ALA A 22 11.64 7.27 -0.94
C ALA A 22 13.05 6.99 -1.50
N ASP A 23 14.09 7.09 -0.66
CA ASP A 23 15.48 6.87 -1.05
C ASP A 23 15.74 5.42 -1.50
N HIS A 24 14.95 4.47 -1.00
CA HIS A 24 15.08 3.04 -1.33
C HIS A 24 14.03 2.56 -2.34
N ALA A 25 13.19 3.47 -2.87
CA ALA A 25 12.11 3.17 -3.83
C ALA A 25 11.26 1.95 -3.44
N ILE A 26 10.97 1.80 -2.15
CA ILE A 26 10.25 0.62 -1.63
C ILE A 26 8.85 0.59 -2.22
N GLY A 27 8.50 -0.51 -2.89
CA GLY A 27 7.20 -0.66 -3.56
C GLY A 27 6.99 0.30 -4.75
N GLY A 28 8.05 0.95 -5.24
CA GLY A 28 7.94 1.99 -6.29
C GLY A 28 7.29 3.28 -5.80
N LEU A 29 7.26 3.51 -4.48
CA LEU A 29 6.71 4.72 -3.88
C LEU A 29 7.80 5.78 -3.74
N GLY A 30 7.60 6.93 -4.40
CA GLY A 30 8.50 8.07 -4.37
C GLY A 30 9.84 7.85 -5.10
N THR A 31 10.64 8.91 -5.16
CA THR A 31 12.01 8.90 -5.69
C THR A 31 12.97 9.55 -4.69
N PRO A 32 14.30 9.33 -4.81
CA PRO A 32 15.27 9.94 -3.89
C PRO A 32 15.10 11.46 -3.79
N GLY A 33 14.95 11.95 -2.55
CA GLY A 33 14.64 13.35 -2.26
C GLY A 33 13.15 13.66 -1.97
N ASP A 34 12.23 12.73 -2.27
CA ASP A 34 10.82 12.85 -1.90
C ASP A 34 10.55 12.44 -0.44
N ILE A 35 9.29 12.53 -0.04
CA ILE A 35 8.77 11.93 1.20
C ILE A 35 7.59 11.05 0.85
N VAL A 36 7.70 9.75 1.17
CA VAL A 36 6.56 8.84 1.12
C VAL A 36 5.66 9.11 2.32
N TRP A 37 4.39 9.43 2.06
CA TRP A 37 3.34 9.63 3.05
C TRP A 37 2.38 8.45 3.07
N ASP A 38 1.65 8.29 4.17
CA ASP A 38 0.52 7.34 4.31
C ASP A 38 0.85 5.90 3.89
N ALA A 39 2.06 5.43 4.19
CA ALA A 39 2.51 4.08 3.91
C ALA A 39 2.35 3.17 5.15
N TYR A 40 1.87 1.94 4.92
CA TYR A 40 1.71 0.92 5.94
C TYR A 40 2.43 -0.36 5.50
N LEU A 41 3.13 -1.00 6.44
CA LEU A 41 3.68 -2.33 6.20
C LEU A 41 2.60 -3.37 6.51
N ALA A 42 1.88 -3.82 5.48
CA ALA A 42 0.79 -4.79 5.65
C ALA A 42 1.28 -6.21 5.98
N PHE A 43 2.55 -6.55 5.68
CA PHE A 43 3.07 -7.91 5.77
C PHE A 43 4.45 -7.96 6.46
N GLY A 44 4.62 -8.90 7.39
CA GLY A 44 5.91 -9.10 8.07
C GLY A 44 7.00 -9.70 7.17
N ARG A 45 8.27 -9.63 7.59
CA ARG A 45 9.45 -10.07 6.80
C ARG A 45 9.42 -11.53 6.33
N SER A 46 8.63 -12.38 6.97
CA SER A 46 8.45 -13.80 6.63
C SER A 46 7.30 -14.06 5.67
N SER A 47 6.50 -13.03 5.33
CA SER A 47 5.35 -13.17 4.44
C SER A 47 5.85 -13.28 3.01
N ARG A 48 5.88 -14.50 2.50
CA ARG A 48 6.25 -14.80 1.11
C ARG A 48 5.29 -15.87 0.61
N TRP A 49 4.86 -15.73 -0.64
CA TRP A 49 4.21 -16.83 -1.33
C TRP A 49 5.26 -17.90 -1.63
N HIS A 50 5.10 -19.10 -1.07
CA HIS A 50 5.93 -20.27 -1.47
C HIS A 50 5.49 -20.81 -2.83
N VAL A 51 4.19 -20.70 -3.11
CA VAL A 51 3.56 -20.86 -4.41
C VAL A 51 2.57 -19.70 -4.53
N ALA A 52 2.72 -18.88 -5.56
CA ALA A 52 1.77 -17.78 -5.80
C ALA A 52 0.37 -18.36 -6.12
N PRO A 53 -0.73 -17.69 -5.73
CA PRO A 53 -2.07 -18.13 -6.10
C PRO A 53 -2.18 -18.25 -7.63
N GLY A 54 -2.57 -19.42 -8.12
CA GLY A 54 -3.11 -19.58 -9.47
C GLY A 54 -4.54 -19.04 -9.52
N ASP A 55 -4.99 -18.62 -10.70
CA ASP A 55 -6.35 -18.09 -10.93
C ASP A 55 -6.66 -16.83 -10.11
N LEU A 56 -5.68 -15.92 -10.01
CA LEU A 56 -5.88 -14.63 -9.36
C LEU A 56 -6.94 -13.81 -10.13
N LEU A 57 -8.15 -13.76 -9.57
CA LEU A 57 -9.27 -13.02 -10.16
C LEU A 57 -8.98 -11.51 -10.20
N ALA A 58 -8.27 -11.00 -9.18
CA ALA A 58 -7.83 -9.62 -9.11
C ALA A 58 -6.74 -9.41 -8.05
N SER A 59 -5.96 -8.34 -8.21
CA SER A 59 -5.08 -7.78 -7.17
C SER A 59 -5.19 -6.27 -7.16
N GLY A 60 -5.00 -5.66 -5.99
CA GLY A 60 -4.98 -4.21 -5.83
C GLY A 60 -3.95 -3.80 -4.77
N SER A 61 -3.51 -2.54 -4.88
CA SER A 61 -2.76 -1.86 -3.84
C SER A 61 -3.72 -0.97 -3.05
N ASP A 62 -3.28 -0.50 -1.88
CA ASP A 62 -4.00 0.52 -1.12
C ASP A 62 -4.31 1.71 -2.05
N ILE A 63 -5.58 2.12 -2.10
CA ILE A 63 -6.00 3.21 -3.00
C ILE A 63 -5.47 4.53 -2.41
N ILE A 64 -4.50 5.14 -3.08
CA ILE A 64 -4.08 6.51 -2.82
C ILE A 64 -4.58 7.36 -3.98
N ASP A 65 -5.44 8.33 -3.66
CA ASP A 65 -5.89 9.46 -4.51
C ASP A 65 -6.71 9.15 -5.78
N ASN A 66 -7.00 7.88 -6.12
CA ASN A 66 -7.78 7.54 -7.33
C ASN A 66 -8.88 6.47 -7.10
N THR A 67 -9.73 6.70 -6.11
CA THR A 67 -10.90 5.85 -5.82
C THR A 67 -11.89 5.81 -6.99
N ALA A 68 -12.07 6.91 -7.72
CA ALA A 68 -12.96 6.99 -8.88
C ALA A 68 -12.52 6.06 -10.03
N GLY A 69 -11.22 6.02 -10.35
CA GLY A 69 -10.71 5.12 -11.39
C GLY A 69 -10.78 3.64 -10.99
N LEU A 70 -10.71 3.33 -9.69
CA LEU A 70 -10.91 1.97 -9.20
C LEU A 70 -12.37 1.55 -9.30
N GLU A 71 -13.31 2.42 -8.92
CA GLU A 71 -14.74 2.15 -9.04
C GLU A 71 -15.13 1.85 -10.50
N GLU A 72 -14.67 2.68 -11.44
CA GLU A 72 -15.00 2.53 -12.87
C GLU A 72 -14.47 1.22 -13.47
N ARG A 73 -13.29 0.76 -13.05
CA ARG A 73 -12.60 -0.38 -13.69
C ARG A 73 -12.72 -1.71 -12.94
N PHE A 74 -12.90 -1.67 -11.63
CA PHE A 74 -12.84 -2.86 -10.78
C PHE A 74 -14.23 -3.39 -10.41
N VAL A 75 -15.20 -2.51 -10.18
CA VAL A 75 -16.57 -2.91 -9.83
C VAL A 75 -17.25 -3.75 -10.93
N PRO A 76 -17.07 -3.47 -12.24
CA PRO A 76 -17.61 -4.32 -13.30
C PRO A 76 -17.08 -5.76 -13.23
N LEU A 77 -15.79 -5.95 -12.94
CA LEU A 77 -15.15 -7.27 -12.82
C LEU A 77 -15.73 -8.10 -11.66
N LEU A 78 -16.22 -7.46 -10.61
CA LEU A 78 -16.88 -8.12 -9.48
C LEU A 78 -18.35 -8.48 -9.76
N ARG A 79 -18.98 -7.83 -10.75
CA ARG A 79 -20.39 -8.04 -11.12
C ARG A 79 -20.56 -9.09 -12.22
N GLY A 80 -19.51 -9.37 -12.98
CA GLY A 80 -19.52 -10.40 -14.03
C GLY A 80 -20.07 -9.91 -15.38
N ASP A 81 -20.00 -8.60 -15.62
CA ASP A 81 -20.39 -7.94 -16.88
C ASP A 81 -19.21 -7.85 -17.88
#